data_AF-A0A6M8V5E7-F1
#
_entry.id   AF-A0A6M8V5E7-F1
#
_cell.length_a   1.000
_cell.length_b   1.000
_cell.length_c   1.000
_cell.angle_alpha   90.00
_cell.angle_beta   90.00
_cell.angle_gamma   90.00
#
_symmetry.space_group_name_H-M   'P 1'
#
loop_
_entity.id
_entity.type
_entity.pdbx_description
1 polymer ?
#
loop_
_entity_poly.entity_id
_entity_poly.type
_entity_poly.pdbx_seq_one_letter_code
_entity_poly.pdbx_strand_id
1 'polypeptide(L)'
;MKKFISSYSVPLLLGLLIFASDFLNTSLFNFGDRNFAVWFVLSILCFACGWYINRSLGWQRGGRIVFSVTVAATILSIAIIVFFNEYFGTFELLVENLILFSLRNITLGAMGIFGMAIQEVLSGEKEALILREKVKVFEATAADSRKEADLLIKEARLTADTIINQAESNAKNTFLKKERIEQELKEFIQIERELIKKYEELK
;
A
#
# COMPACT_ATOMS: atom_id res chain seq x y z
N MET A 1 27.94 8.07 3.33
CA MET A 1 28.73 7.85 2.10
C MET A 1 28.32 6.62 1.30
N LYS A 2 28.28 5.39 1.87
CA LYS A 2 27.97 4.15 1.13
C LYS A 2 26.67 4.19 0.30
N LYS A 3 25.56 4.71 0.86
CA LYS A 3 24.28 4.86 0.14
C LYS A 3 24.34 5.88 -1.01
N PHE A 4 25.10 6.96 -0.85
CA PHE A 4 25.23 8.02 -1.85
C PHE A 4 26.08 7.53 -3.04
N ILE A 5 27.22 6.88 -2.78
CA ILE A 5 28.06 6.31 -3.82
C ILE A 5 27.31 5.18 -4.57
N SER A 6 26.54 4.36 -3.85
CA SER A 6 25.70 3.32 -4.45
C SER A 6 24.52 3.88 -5.27
N SER A 7 23.96 5.04 -4.90
CA SER A 7 22.81 5.60 -5.62
C SER A 7 23.19 6.36 -6.89
N TYR A 8 24.40 6.93 -6.94
CA TYR A 8 24.88 7.70 -8.11
C TYR A 8 25.79 6.91 -9.05
N SER A 9 26.31 5.74 -8.62
CA SER A 9 27.14 4.88 -9.49
C SER A 9 26.36 4.32 -10.69
N VAL A 10 25.10 3.94 -10.53
CA VAL A 10 24.29 3.37 -11.62
C VAL A 10 23.89 4.42 -12.67
N PRO A 11 23.46 5.64 -12.29
CA PRO A 11 23.34 6.75 -13.25
C PRO A 11 24.64 7.07 -14.00
N LEU A 12 25.79 7.01 -13.31
CA LEU A 12 27.08 7.24 -13.95
C LEU A 12 27.42 6.12 -14.94
N LEU A 13 27.15 4.86 -14.58
CA LEU A 13 27.30 3.72 -15.47
C LEU A 13 26.39 3.84 -16.70
N LEU A 14 25.14 4.28 -16.54
CA LEU A 14 24.23 4.54 -17.65
C LEU A 14 24.81 5.57 -18.63
N GLY A 15 25.33 6.70 -18.11
CA GLY A 15 25.99 7.70 -18.93
C GLY A 15 27.21 7.16 -19.67
N LEU A 16 28.00 6.32 -19.00
CA LEU A 16 29.16 5.66 -19.61
C LEU A 16 28.74 4.68 -20.72
N LEU A 17 27.66 3.91 -20.52
CA LEU A 17 27.14 2.99 -21.55
C LEU A 17 26.60 3.73 -22.77
N ILE A 18 25.87 4.84 -22.58
CA ILE A 18 25.39 5.69 -23.68
C ILE A 18 26.60 6.24 -24.45
N PHE A 19 27.58 6.79 -23.74
CA PHE A 19 28.79 7.32 -24.35
C PHE A 19 29.63 6.25 -25.05
N ALA A 20 29.76 5.06 -24.46
CA ALA A 20 30.48 3.94 -25.07
C ALA A 20 29.82 3.47 -26.37
N SER A 21 28.50 3.64 -26.52
CA SER A 21 27.80 3.36 -27.77
C SER A 21 28.35 4.19 -28.93
N ASP A 22 28.93 5.37 -28.67
CA ASP A 22 29.53 6.25 -29.68
C ASP A 22 30.73 5.67 -30.42
N PHE A 23 31.36 4.65 -29.83
CA PHE A 23 32.50 4.01 -30.46
C PHE A 23 32.11 2.83 -31.37
N LEU A 24 30.84 2.44 -31.47
CA LEU A 24 30.42 1.27 -32.25
C LEU A 24 30.57 1.40 -33.78
N ASN A 25 30.67 2.62 -34.30
CA ASN A 25 30.76 2.90 -35.74
C ASN A 25 32.00 3.73 -36.10
N THR A 26 33.07 3.66 -35.29
CA THR A 26 34.32 4.38 -35.57
C THR A 26 35.29 3.53 -36.36
N SER A 27 36.30 4.16 -36.96
CA SER A 27 37.36 3.48 -37.71
C SER A 27 38.16 2.46 -36.90
N LEU A 28 38.23 2.59 -35.55
CA LEU A 28 38.88 1.60 -34.67
C LEU A 28 37.99 0.40 -34.31
N PHE A 29 36.67 0.55 -34.35
CA PHE A 29 35.71 -0.47 -33.91
C PHE A 29 34.61 -0.64 -34.95
N ASN A 30 34.97 -1.18 -36.12
CA ASN A 30 34.00 -1.49 -37.17
C ASN A 30 33.65 -2.99 -37.10
N PHE A 31 32.61 -3.35 -36.33
CA PHE A 31 32.18 -4.75 -36.22
C PHE A 31 31.24 -5.19 -37.36
N GLY A 32 31.07 -4.39 -38.42
CA GLY A 32 30.21 -4.69 -39.56
C GLY A 32 28.80 -5.10 -39.11
N ASP A 33 28.37 -6.29 -39.51
CA ASP A 33 27.04 -6.85 -39.19
C ASP A 33 26.78 -7.04 -37.67
N ARG A 34 27.83 -7.06 -36.84
CA ARG A 34 27.69 -7.25 -35.39
C ARG A 34 27.45 -5.94 -34.63
N ASN A 35 27.55 -4.78 -35.28
CA ASN A 35 27.29 -3.47 -34.64
C ASN A 35 25.89 -3.43 -34.02
N PHE A 36 24.89 -4.00 -34.70
CA PHE A 36 23.53 -4.11 -34.17
C PHE A 36 23.47 -4.95 -32.90
N ALA A 37 24.15 -6.10 -32.87
CA ALA A 37 24.13 -7.00 -31.70
C ALA A 37 24.76 -6.33 -30.47
N VAL A 38 25.89 -5.63 -30.64
CA VAL A 38 26.54 -4.93 -29.52
C VAL A 38 25.67 -3.76 -29.04
N TRP A 39 25.08 -3.00 -29.97
CA TRP A 39 24.13 -1.94 -29.62
C TRP A 39 22.90 -2.49 -28.87
N PHE A 40 22.39 -3.64 -29.28
CA PHE A 40 21.25 -4.30 -28.62
C PHE A 40 21.60 -4.75 -27.19
N VAL A 41 22.81 -5.30 -26.98
CA VAL A 41 23.29 -5.65 -25.63
C VAL A 41 23.41 -4.38 -24.76
N LEU A 42 23.95 -3.29 -25.30
CA LEU A 42 24.00 -2.01 -24.58
C LEU A 42 22.59 -1.50 -24.25
N SER A 43 21.62 -1.64 -25.16
CA SER A 43 20.22 -1.29 -24.91
C SER A 43 19.61 -2.07 -23.73
N ILE A 44 19.87 -3.38 -23.63
CA ILE A 44 19.43 -4.20 -22.50
C ILE A 44 20.12 -3.77 -21.20
N LEU A 45 21.41 -3.44 -21.25
CA LEU A 45 22.13 -2.95 -20.07
C LEU A 45 21.62 -1.58 -19.61
N CYS A 46 21.33 -0.67 -20.53
CA CYS A 46 20.70 0.63 -20.24
C CYS A 46 19.32 0.44 -19.61
N PHE A 47 18.53 -0.51 -20.12
CA PHE A 47 17.25 -0.91 -19.54
C PHE A 47 17.42 -1.40 -18.09
N ALA A 48 18.37 -2.31 -17.84
CA ALA A 48 18.64 -2.83 -16.50
C ALA A 48 19.11 -1.73 -15.53
N CYS A 49 19.93 -0.78 -16.02
CA CYS A 49 20.35 0.38 -15.24
C CYS A 49 19.14 1.24 -14.87
N GLY A 50 18.26 1.54 -15.83
CA GLY A 50 17.01 2.26 -15.62
C GLY A 50 16.13 1.58 -14.56
N TRP A 51 15.92 0.28 -14.68
CA TRP A 51 15.17 -0.52 -13.71
C TRP A 51 15.71 -0.37 -12.28
N TYR A 52 17.04 -0.48 -12.13
CA TYR A 52 17.68 -0.39 -10.82
C TYR A 52 17.65 1.04 -10.25
N ILE A 53 17.75 2.06 -11.11
CA ILE A 53 17.61 3.46 -10.71
C ILE A 53 16.21 3.71 -10.14
N ASN A 54 15.16 3.20 -10.79
CA ASN A 54 13.80 3.40 -10.27
C ASN A 54 13.59 2.67 -8.93
N ARG A 55 14.14 1.46 -8.79
CA ARG A 55 14.07 0.70 -7.52
C ARG A 55 14.76 1.41 -6.35
N SER A 56 15.80 2.20 -6.60
CA SER A 56 16.60 2.84 -5.56
C SER A 56 16.20 4.29 -5.27
N LEU A 57 15.82 5.05 -6.29
CA LEU A 57 15.58 6.50 -6.22
C LEU A 57 14.11 6.89 -6.47
N GLY A 58 13.29 5.96 -6.96
CA GLY A 58 11.88 6.19 -7.32
C GLY A 58 11.70 6.99 -8.62
N TRP A 59 10.47 7.02 -9.11
CA TRP A 59 10.14 7.57 -10.44
C TRP A 59 10.54 9.03 -10.61
N GLN A 60 10.15 9.88 -9.67
CA GLN A 60 10.33 11.33 -9.78
C GLN A 60 11.80 11.76 -9.74
N ARG A 61 12.59 11.22 -8.80
CA ARG A 61 14.02 11.58 -8.68
C ARG A 61 14.87 10.81 -9.69
N GLY A 62 14.63 9.51 -9.84
CA GLY A 62 15.36 8.68 -10.80
C GLY A 62 15.12 9.15 -12.23
N GLY A 63 13.90 9.53 -12.60
CA GLY A 63 13.55 9.97 -13.95
C GLY A 63 14.25 11.27 -14.32
N ARG A 64 14.29 12.24 -13.39
CA ARG A 64 15.07 13.48 -13.57
C ARG A 64 16.55 13.19 -13.79
N ILE A 65 17.11 12.26 -13.03
CA ILE A 65 18.53 11.90 -13.14
C ILE A 65 18.81 11.21 -14.48
N VAL A 66 18.02 10.22 -14.88
CA VAL A 66 18.18 9.51 -16.17
C VAL A 66 18.06 10.49 -17.33
N PHE A 67 17.09 11.41 -17.28
CA PHE A 67 16.92 12.44 -18.28
C PHE A 67 18.14 13.37 -18.35
N SER A 68 18.59 13.91 -17.22
CA SER A 68 19.79 14.76 -17.17
C SER A 68 21.05 14.05 -17.64
N VAL A 69 21.24 12.78 -17.29
CA VAL A 69 22.39 11.98 -17.73
C VAL A 69 22.35 11.74 -19.24
N THR A 70 21.17 11.43 -19.79
CA THR A 70 21.02 11.21 -21.24
C THR A 70 21.35 12.49 -22.00
N VAL A 71 20.83 13.65 -21.56
CA VAL A 71 21.11 14.95 -22.17
C VAL A 71 22.58 15.35 -22.02
N ALA A 72 23.19 15.10 -20.85
CA ALA A 72 24.60 15.39 -20.65
C ALA A 72 25.50 14.51 -21.53
N ALA A 73 25.16 13.21 -21.66
CA ALA A 73 25.86 12.28 -22.53
C ALA A 73 25.73 12.70 -24.00
N THR A 74 24.52 13.04 -24.49
CA THR A 74 24.34 13.47 -25.88
C THR A 74 25.14 14.74 -26.22
N ILE A 75 25.14 15.74 -25.33
CA ILE A 75 25.92 16.97 -25.52
C ILE A 75 27.42 16.67 -25.56
N LEU A 76 27.91 15.85 -24.63
CA LEU A 76 29.32 15.45 -24.58
C LEU A 76 29.72 14.70 -25.86
N SER A 77 28.88 13.78 -26.33
CA SER A 77 29.08 13.04 -27.56
C SER A 77 29.13 13.95 -28.79
N ILE A 78 28.20 14.90 -28.90
CA ILE A 78 28.20 15.89 -29.98
C ILE A 78 29.50 16.70 -29.98
N ALA A 79 29.94 17.18 -28.81
CA ALA A 79 31.20 17.92 -28.70
C ALA A 79 32.39 17.08 -29.19
N ILE A 80 32.49 15.82 -28.76
CA ILE A 80 33.59 14.92 -29.15
C ILE A 80 33.55 14.62 -30.65
N ILE A 81 32.37 14.38 -31.23
CA ILE A 81 32.23 14.12 -32.66
C ILE A 81 32.66 15.34 -33.49
N VAL A 82 32.34 16.56 -33.05
CA VAL A 82 32.75 17.79 -33.74
C VAL A 82 34.27 17.99 -33.67
N PHE A 83 34.90 17.80 -32.50
CA PHE A 83 36.35 17.96 -32.34
C PHE A 83 37.16 16.84 -33.01
N PHE A 84 36.63 15.63 -33.08
CA PHE A 84 37.28 14.45 -33.65
C PHE A 84 36.55 13.94 -34.91
N ASN A 85 36.08 14.87 -35.76
CA ASN A 85 35.26 14.55 -36.92
C ASN A 85 35.91 13.52 -37.87
N GLU A 86 37.24 13.61 -38.09
CA GLU A 86 37.97 12.65 -38.93
C GLU A 86 37.93 11.20 -38.41
N TYR A 87 37.68 11.02 -37.11
CA TYR A 87 37.66 9.72 -36.45
C TYR A 87 36.25 9.11 -36.35
N PHE A 88 35.23 9.97 -36.20
CA PHE A 88 33.82 9.58 -36.08
C PHE A 88 33.04 9.69 -37.40
N GLY A 89 33.69 10.11 -38.48
CA GLY A 89 33.09 10.28 -39.80
C GLY A 89 32.69 8.96 -40.46
N THR A 90 31.47 8.48 -40.20
CA THR A 90 30.89 7.34 -40.92
C THR A 90 30.34 7.79 -42.29
N PHE A 91 29.83 9.02 -42.36
CA PHE A 91 29.36 9.69 -43.58
C PHE A 91 30.23 10.91 -43.94
N GLU A 92 30.26 11.30 -45.22
CA GLU A 92 31.00 12.47 -45.71
C GLU A 92 30.48 13.79 -45.12
N LEU A 93 29.19 13.85 -44.74
CA LEU A 93 28.56 15.02 -44.15
C LEU A 93 28.53 14.92 -42.61
N LEU A 94 29.19 15.87 -41.94
CA LEU A 94 29.22 15.99 -40.47
C LEU A 94 27.81 16.00 -39.86
N VAL A 95 26.84 16.62 -40.54
CA VAL A 95 25.45 16.72 -40.08
C VAL A 95 24.77 15.36 -39.96
N GLU A 96 25.02 14.44 -40.90
CA GLU A 96 24.42 13.09 -40.88
C GLU A 96 24.95 12.27 -39.70
N ASN A 97 26.25 12.36 -39.43
CA ASN A 97 26.86 11.74 -38.26
C ASN A 97 26.20 12.29 -36.97
N LEU A 98 26.11 13.61 -36.81
CA LEU A 98 25.50 14.20 -35.62
C LEU A 98 24.06 13.73 -35.37
N ILE A 99 23.24 13.61 -36.43
CA ILE A 99 21.87 13.11 -36.32
C ILE A 99 21.88 11.64 -35.87
N LEU A 100 22.69 10.79 -36.50
CA LEU A 100 22.73 9.36 -36.19
C LEU A 100 23.19 9.09 -34.76
N PHE A 101 24.30 9.70 -34.34
CA PHE A 101 24.85 9.56 -33.00
C PHE A 101 23.88 10.10 -31.93
N SER A 102 23.26 11.27 -32.17
CA SER A 102 22.26 11.83 -31.26
C SER A 102 21.03 10.93 -31.12
N LEU A 103 20.48 10.43 -32.24
CA LEU A 103 19.32 9.54 -32.22
C LEU A 103 19.63 8.23 -31.50
N ARG A 104 20.83 7.68 -31.68
CA ARG A 104 21.25 6.47 -30.97
C ARG A 104 21.37 6.70 -29.46
N ASN A 105 21.90 7.83 -29.04
CA ASN A 105 22.04 8.14 -27.62
C ASN A 105 20.69 8.43 -26.96
N ILE A 106 19.78 9.10 -27.67
CA ILE A 106 18.40 9.31 -27.21
C ILE A 106 17.65 7.98 -27.10
N THR A 107 17.78 7.07 -28.08
CA THR A 107 17.12 5.75 -28.04
C THR A 107 17.64 4.88 -26.90
N LEU A 108 18.94 4.89 -26.61
CA LEU A 108 19.51 4.21 -25.44
C LEU A 108 19.05 4.83 -24.11
N GLY A 109 18.96 6.16 -24.04
CA GLY A 109 18.37 6.85 -22.88
C GLY A 109 16.89 6.52 -22.68
N ALA A 110 16.12 6.44 -23.78
CA ALA A 110 14.72 6.03 -23.75
C ALA A 110 14.56 4.59 -23.26
N MET A 111 15.47 3.68 -23.60
CA MET A 111 15.49 2.32 -23.05
C MET A 111 15.73 2.30 -21.54
N GLY A 112 16.54 3.21 -21.01
CA GLY A 112 16.68 3.44 -19.58
C GLY A 112 15.37 3.90 -18.93
N ILE A 113 14.67 4.86 -19.53
CA ILE A 113 13.35 5.31 -19.05
C ILE A 113 12.32 4.18 -19.11
N PHE A 114 12.35 3.36 -20.17
CA PHE A 114 11.48 2.20 -20.30
C PHE A 114 11.72 1.17 -19.18
N GLY A 115 12.98 0.91 -18.83
CA GLY A 115 13.34 0.07 -17.68
C GLY A 115 12.80 0.62 -16.35
N MET A 116 12.82 1.94 -16.18
CA MET A 116 12.18 2.58 -15.03
C MET A 116 10.67 2.34 -15.02
N ALA A 117 10.01 2.50 -16.17
CA ALA A 117 8.54 2.45 -16.25
C ALA A 117 8.00 1.07 -15.87
N ILE A 118 8.66 0.00 -16.34
CA ILE A 118 8.24 -1.36 -15.99
C ILE A 118 8.41 -1.62 -14.48
N GLN A 119 9.49 -1.14 -13.87
CA GLN A 119 9.67 -1.32 -12.42
C GLN A 119 8.63 -0.56 -11.60
N GLU A 120 8.22 0.63 -12.04
CA GLU A 120 7.16 1.40 -11.38
C GLU A 120 5.83 0.66 -11.42
N VAL A 121 5.44 0.16 -12.60
CA VAL A 121 4.18 -0.59 -12.78
C VAL A 121 4.16 -1.83 -11.89
N LEU A 122 5.23 -2.64 -11.90
CA LEU A 122 5.29 -3.86 -11.10
C LEU A 122 5.31 -3.60 -9.59
N SER A 123 5.87 -2.48 -9.17
CA SER A 123 5.89 -2.12 -7.74
C SER A 123 4.52 -1.61 -7.32
N GLY A 124 3.86 -0.81 -8.16
CA GLY A 124 2.49 -0.35 -7.95
C GLY A 124 1.49 -1.51 -7.87
N GLU A 125 1.59 -2.53 -8.73
CA GLU A 125 0.72 -3.72 -8.67
C GLU A 125 0.87 -4.48 -7.35
N LYS A 126 2.11 -4.66 -6.87
CA LYS A 126 2.37 -5.34 -5.60
C LYS A 126 1.79 -4.57 -4.41
N GLU A 127 1.99 -3.25 -4.39
CA GLU A 127 1.44 -2.40 -3.33
C GLU A 127 -0.09 -2.39 -3.34
N ALA A 128 -0.71 -2.33 -4.53
CA ALA A 128 -2.15 -2.39 -4.68
C ALA A 128 -2.74 -3.72 -4.17
N LEU A 129 -2.07 -4.84 -4.45
CA LEU A 129 -2.50 -6.16 -3.98
C LEU A 129 -2.44 -6.26 -2.44
N ILE A 130 -1.33 -5.83 -1.84
CA ILE A 130 -1.17 -5.80 -0.37
C ILE A 130 -2.23 -4.91 0.27
N LEU A 131 -2.50 -3.74 -0.33
CA LEU A 131 -3.48 -2.80 0.22
C LEU A 131 -4.90 -3.38 0.15
N ARG A 132 -5.25 -4.04 -0.96
CA ARG A 132 -6.52 -4.72 -1.14
C ARG A 132 -6.72 -5.85 -0.12
N GLU A 133 -5.67 -6.60 0.17
CA GLU A 133 -5.71 -7.66 1.17
C GLU A 133 -5.90 -7.09 2.59
N LYS A 134 -5.19 -6.01 2.94
CA LYS A 134 -5.40 -5.30 4.21
C LYS A 134 -6.82 -4.79 4.37
N VAL A 135 -7.39 -4.18 3.33
CA VAL A 135 -8.78 -3.71 3.34
C VAL A 135 -9.74 -4.86 3.59
N LYS A 136 -9.56 -6.00 2.91
CA LYS A 136 -10.40 -7.18 3.11
C LYS A 136 -10.35 -7.72 4.54
N VAL A 137 -9.17 -7.74 5.15
CA VAL A 137 -9.01 -8.13 6.56
C VAL A 137 -9.71 -7.13 7.47
N PHE A 138 -9.55 -5.83 7.25
CA PHE A 138 -10.24 -4.81 8.04
C PHE A 138 -11.76 -4.90 7.94
N GLU A 139 -12.30 -5.14 6.74
CA GLU A 139 -13.75 -5.33 6.55
C GLU A 139 -14.26 -6.59 7.26
N ALA A 140 -13.51 -7.69 7.21
CA ALA A 140 -13.86 -8.91 7.93
C ALA A 140 -13.87 -8.69 9.45
N THR A 141 -12.83 -8.05 9.99
CA THR A 141 -12.75 -7.71 11.42
C THR A 141 -13.90 -6.77 11.82
N ALA A 142 -14.21 -5.76 11.01
CA ALA A 142 -15.31 -4.85 11.28
C ALA A 142 -16.69 -5.54 11.26
N ALA A 143 -16.89 -6.50 10.36
CA ALA A 143 -18.12 -7.30 10.29
C ALA A 143 -18.27 -8.20 11.53
N ASP A 144 -17.19 -8.81 12.00
CA ASP A 144 -17.21 -9.65 13.20
C ASP A 144 -17.44 -8.80 14.47
N SER A 145 -16.78 -7.66 14.62
CA SER A 145 -17.04 -6.73 15.73
C SER A 145 -18.49 -6.23 15.75
N ARG A 146 -19.12 -6.03 14.58
CA ARG A 146 -20.56 -5.69 14.52
C ARG A 146 -21.44 -6.84 15.01
N LYS A 147 -21.14 -8.08 14.61
CA LYS A 147 -21.90 -9.24 15.09
C LYS A 147 -21.75 -9.42 16.60
N GLU A 148 -20.54 -9.26 17.13
CA GLU A 148 -20.29 -9.32 18.58
C GLU A 148 -21.07 -8.22 19.33
N ALA A 149 -21.07 -7.00 18.82
CA ALA A 149 -21.86 -5.91 19.39
C ALA A 149 -23.37 -6.24 19.37
N ASP A 150 -23.90 -6.77 18.28
CA ASP A 150 -25.31 -7.18 18.18
C ASP A 150 -25.66 -8.31 19.15
N LEU A 151 -24.75 -9.27 19.34
CA LEU A 151 -24.91 -10.35 20.33
C LEU A 151 -24.92 -9.81 21.76
N LEU A 152 -23.98 -8.93 22.09
CA LEU A 152 -23.92 -8.26 23.41
C LEU A 152 -25.20 -7.47 23.69
N ILE A 153 -25.75 -6.75 22.70
CA ILE A 153 -27.01 -6.02 22.85
C ILE A 153 -28.16 -6.99 23.09
N LYS A 154 -28.22 -8.12 22.37
CA LYS A 154 -29.26 -9.15 22.58
C LYS A 154 -29.15 -9.78 23.96
N GLU A 155 -27.94 -10.11 24.40
CA GLU A 155 -27.69 -10.70 25.71
C GLU A 155 -28.05 -9.74 26.84
N ALA A 156 -27.71 -8.45 26.70
CA ALA A 156 -28.13 -7.41 27.62
C ALA A 156 -29.66 -7.28 27.70
N ARG A 157 -30.37 -7.37 26.57
CA ARG A 157 -31.85 -7.37 26.55
C ARG A 157 -32.44 -8.59 27.24
N LEU A 158 -31.94 -9.79 26.95
CA LEU A 158 -32.40 -11.02 27.62
C LEU A 158 -32.17 -10.92 29.14
N THR A 159 -31.02 -10.42 29.55
CA THR A 159 -30.70 -10.23 30.97
C THR A 159 -31.67 -9.22 31.61
N ALA A 160 -31.94 -8.10 30.95
CA ALA A 160 -32.94 -7.13 31.43
C ALA A 160 -34.34 -7.76 31.57
N ASP A 161 -34.79 -8.52 30.58
CA ASP A 161 -36.09 -9.20 30.62
C ASP A 161 -36.16 -10.22 31.76
N THR A 162 -35.07 -10.96 32.02
CA THR A 162 -35.02 -11.89 33.16
C THR A 162 -35.12 -11.16 34.51
N ILE A 163 -34.46 -10.01 34.65
CA ILE A 163 -34.52 -9.19 35.87
C ILE A 163 -35.93 -8.65 36.08
N ILE A 164 -36.59 -8.14 35.02
CA ILE A 164 -37.97 -7.65 35.09
C ILE A 164 -38.92 -8.78 35.49
N ASN A 165 -38.83 -9.93 34.84
CA ASN A 165 -39.68 -11.09 35.16
C ASN A 165 -39.48 -11.58 36.61
N GLN A 166 -38.23 -11.61 37.10
CA GLN A 166 -37.95 -11.95 38.49
C GLN A 166 -38.53 -10.90 39.46
N ALA A 167 -38.40 -9.61 39.15
CA ALA A 167 -38.97 -8.54 39.94
C ALA A 167 -40.51 -8.63 40.01
N GLU A 168 -41.17 -8.90 38.88
CA GLU A 168 -42.63 -9.10 38.82
C GLU A 168 -43.08 -10.32 39.65
N SER A 169 -42.40 -11.45 39.52
CA SER A 169 -42.71 -12.66 40.28
C SER A 169 -42.53 -12.44 41.78
N ASN A 170 -41.46 -11.76 42.19
CA ASN A 170 -41.21 -11.39 43.58
C ASN A 170 -42.26 -10.40 44.11
N ALA A 171 -42.65 -9.41 43.32
CA ALA A 171 -43.71 -8.46 43.68
C ALA A 171 -45.05 -9.17 43.88
N LYS A 172 -45.42 -10.08 42.97
CA LYS A 172 -46.64 -10.89 43.06
C LYS A 172 -46.63 -11.78 44.31
N ASN A 173 -45.52 -12.46 44.60
CA ASN A 173 -45.37 -13.25 45.82
C ASN A 173 -45.49 -12.40 47.09
N THR A 174 -44.93 -11.19 47.08
CA THR A 174 -45.03 -10.24 48.20
C THR A 174 -46.47 -9.77 48.39
N PHE A 175 -47.18 -9.50 47.31
CA PHE A 175 -48.60 -9.13 47.34
C PHE A 175 -49.47 -10.25 47.91
N LEU A 176 -49.29 -11.49 47.45
CA LEU A 176 -50.03 -12.65 47.97
C LEU A 176 -49.74 -12.90 49.46
N LYS A 177 -48.50 -12.74 49.90
CA LYS A 177 -48.15 -12.84 51.33
C LYS A 177 -48.83 -11.75 52.15
N LYS A 178 -48.85 -10.51 51.64
CA LYS A 178 -49.54 -9.39 52.29
C LYS A 178 -51.03 -9.70 52.46
N GLU A 179 -51.70 -10.17 51.41
CA GLU A 179 -53.13 -10.50 51.43
C GLU A 179 -53.45 -11.60 52.46
N ARG A 180 -52.63 -12.66 52.51
CA ARG A 180 -52.76 -13.72 53.52
C ARG A 180 -52.64 -13.16 54.95
N ILE A 181 -51.61 -12.34 55.21
CA ILE A 181 -51.40 -11.72 56.52
C ILE A 181 -52.59 -10.82 56.91
N GLU A 182 -53.14 -10.04 55.97
CA GLU A 182 -54.32 -9.22 56.23
C GLU A 182 -55.57 -10.06 56.59
N GLN A 183 -55.75 -11.22 55.97
CA GLN A 183 -56.84 -12.15 56.33
C GLN A 183 -56.61 -12.73 57.73
N GLU A 184 -55.41 -13.25 58.01
CA GLU A 184 -55.05 -13.78 59.33
C GLU A 184 -55.21 -12.73 60.45
N LEU A 185 -54.84 -11.47 60.19
CA LEU A 185 -55.06 -10.34 61.12
C LEU A 185 -56.55 -10.06 61.36
N LYS A 186 -57.39 -10.09 60.32
CA LYS A 186 -58.83 -9.90 60.47
C LYS A 186 -59.46 -11.01 61.31
N GLU A 187 -59.07 -12.26 61.07
CA GLU A 187 -59.50 -13.41 61.87
C GLU A 187 -59.06 -13.27 63.32
N PHE A 188 -57.80 -12.89 63.56
CA PHE A 188 -57.27 -12.65 64.90
C PHE A 188 -58.06 -11.57 65.66
N ILE A 189 -58.34 -10.43 65.01
CA ILE A 189 -59.14 -9.34 65.59
C ILE A 189 -60.57 -9.80 65.91
N GLN A 190 -61.18 -10.64 65.07
CA GLN A 190 -62.50 -11.20 65.33
C GLN A 190 -62.49 -12.13 66.55
N ILE A 191 -61.50 -13.02 66.65
CA ILE A 191 -61.32 -13.93 67.78
C ILE A 191 -61.12 -13.15 69.09
N GLU A 192 -60.27 -12.12 69.09
CA GLU A 192 -60.07 -11.25 70.25
C GLU A 192 -61.37 -10.55 70.68
N ARG A 193 -62.14 -10.02 69.72
CA ARG A 193 -63.46 -9.41 70.02
C ARG A 193 -64.44 -10.41 70.63
N GLU A 194 -64.48 -11.64 70.14
CA GLU A 194 -65.32 -12.70 70.72
C GLU A 194 -64.86 -13.11 72.12
N LEU A 195 -63.55 -13.18 72.35
CA LEU A 195 -62.96 -13.42 73.67
C LEU A 195 -63.37 -12.32 74.66
N ILE A 196 -63.24 -11.05 74.27
CA ILE A 196 -63.64 -9.91 75.12
C ILE A 196 -65.12 -9.99 75.47
N LYS A 197 -66.00 -10.26 74.48
CA LYS A 197 -67.44 -10.43 74.73
C LYS A 197 -67.73 -11.56 75.73
N LYS A 198 -67.07 -12.71 75.59
CA LYS A 198 -67.22 -13.82 76.55
C LYS A 198 -66.76 -13.44 77.96
N TYR A 199 -65.71 -12.64 78.08
CA TYR A 199 -65.26 -12.12 79.39
C TYR A 199 -66.21 -11.09 79.99
N GLU A 200 -66.93 -10.31 79.17
CA GLU A 200 -67.96 -9.37 79.62
C GLU A 200 -69.26 -10.06 80.06
N GLU A 201 -69.64 -11.17 79.42
CA GLU A 201 -70.83 -11.98 79.78
C GLU A 201 -70.65 -12.81 81.07
N LEU A 202 -69.40 -13.02 81.52
CA LEU A 202 -69.06 -13.72 82.77
C LEU A 202 -69.05 -12.80 84.01
N LYS A 203 -69.54 -11.56 83.86
CA LYS A 203 -69.59 -10.52 84.89
C LYS A 203 -71.03 -10.22 85.28
#